data_AF-A0A7C3CRY8-F1
#
_entry.id   AF-A0A7C3CRY8-F1
#
_cell.length_a   1.000
_cell.length_b   1.000
_cell.length_c   1.000
_cell.angle_alpha   90.00
_cell.angle_beta   90.00
_cell.angle_gamma   90.00
#
_symmetry.space_group_name_H-M   'P 1'
#
loop_
_entity.id
_entity.type
_entity.pdbx_description
1 polymer ?
#
loop_
_entity_poly.entity_id
_entity_poly.type
_entity_poly.pdbx_seq_one_letter_code
_entity_poly.pdbx_strand_id
1 'polypeptide(L)' 'MSAKMELRWLKEDNYQGASKRFVKFFKKDISLQAEMDEDFDLEVYESSIRLILKKLEQVKEQQKEGVM' A
#
# COMPACT_ATOMS: atom_id res chain seq x y z
N MET A 1 -18.24 -4.59 6.18
CA MET A 1 -17.64 -3.33 6.71
C MET A 1 -17.31 -2.43 5.52
N SER A 2 -17.20 -1.11 5.70
CA SER A 2 -16.90 -0.19 4.57
C SER A 2 -15.39 -0.09 4.35
N ALA A 3 -14.91 -0.32 3.12
CA ALA A 3 -13.50 -0.18 2.74
C ALA A 3 -12.85 1.16 3.16
N LYS A 4 -13.64 2.24 3.27
CA LYS A 4 -13.16 3.54 3.77
C LYS A 4 -12.76 3.52 5.25
N MET A 5 -13.36 2.65 6.06
CA MET A 5 -13.08 2.56 7.49
C MET A 5 -11.78 1.82 7.79
N GLU A 6 -11.39 0.88 6.92
CA GLU A 6 -10.24 -0.01 7.12
C GLU A 6 -8.90 0.60 6.70
N LEU A 7 -8.89 1.62 5.84
CA LEU A 7 -7.66 2.24 5.33
C LEU A 7 -7.15 3.43 6.14
N ARG A 8 -7.65 3.64 7.37
CA ARG A 8 -7.22 4.76 8.23
C ARG A 8 -5.74 4.69 8.60
N TRP A 9 -5.16 3.49 8.60
CA TRP A 9 -3.73 3.28 8.88
C TRP A 9 -2.85 3.76 7.70
N LEU A 10 -3.38 3.76 6.47
CA LEU A 10 -2.62 4.08 5.28
C LEU A 10 -2.75 5.56 4.89
N LYS A 11 -2.08 6.44 5.64
CA LYS A 11 -2.04 7.88 5.36
C LYS A 11 -0.99 8.18 4.28
N GLU A 12 -1.42 8.77 3.16
CA GLU A 12 -0.54 9.04 2.02
C GLU A 12 0.62 9.98 2.40
N ASP A 13 0.38 10.90 3.33
CA ASP A 13 1.38 11.88 3.81
C ASP A 13 2.54 11.25 4.59
N ASN A 14 2.39 10.02 5.07
CA ASN A 14 3.46 9.28 5.72
C ASN A 14 4.51 8.74 4.72
N TYR A 15 4.22 8.82 3.41
CA TYR A 15 5.04 8.21 2.37
C TYR A 15 5.60 9.24 1.39
N GLN A 16 6.74 8.90 0.77
CA GLN A 16 7.39 9.71 -0.25
C GLN A 16 7.83 8.85 -1.44
N GLY A 17 7.99 9.48 -2.61
CA GLY A 17 8.50 8.83 -3.82
C GLY A 17 7.63 7.67 -4.30
N ALA A 18 8.26 6.51 -4.55
CA ALA A 18 7.58 5.31 -5.03
C ALA A 18 6.49 4.81 -4.06
N SER A 19 6.76 4.80 -2.75
CA SER A 19 5.79 4.40 -1.73
C SER A 19 4.54 5.29 -1.77
N LYS A 20 4.69 6.62 -1.94
CA LYS A 20 3.55 7.54 -2.03
C LYS A 20 2.67 7.24 -3.26
N ARG A 21 3.30 7.03 -4.42
CA ARG A 21 2.59 6.66 -5.66
C ARG A 21 1.85 5.33 -5.51
N PHE A 22 2.48 4.36 -4.86
CA PHE A 22 1.88 3.05 -4.59
C PHE A 22 0.65 3.17 -3.67
N VAL A 23 0.76 3.90 -2.56
CA VAL A 23 -0.38 4.15 -1.65
C VAL A 23 -1.55 4.83 -2.36
N LYS A 24 -1.27 5.82 -3.20
CA LYS A 24 -2.29 6.55 -3.97
C LYS A 24 -3.00 5.65 -4.99
N PHE A 25 -2.26 4.76 -5.65
CA PHE A 25 -2.82 3.75 -6.55
C PHE A 25 -3.73 2.80 -5.79
N PHE A 26 -3.23 2.20 -4.71
CA PHE A 26 -3.95 1.20 -3.94
C PHE A 26 -5.27 1.73 -3.36
N LYS A 27 -5.30 2.96 -2.84
CA LYS A 27 -6.54 3.58 -2.34
C LYS A 27 -7.65 3.69 -3.37
N LYS A 28 -7.31 3.74 -4.66
CA LYS A 28 -8.27 3.75 -5.75
C LYS A 28 -8.63 2.32 -6.16
N ASP A 29 -7.64 1.45 -6.23
CA ASP A 29 -7.80 0.07 -6.67
C ASP A 29 -8.70 -0.74 -5.74
N ILE A 30 -8.54 -0.61 -4.42
CA ILE A 30 -9.34 -1.36 -3.43
C ILE A 30 -10.85 -1.17 -3.56
N SER A 31 -11.29 0.06 -3.87
CA SER A 31 -12.72 0.32 -4.08
C SER A 31 -13.21 -0.37 -5.36
N LEU A 32 -12.37 -0.43 -6.40
CA LEU A 32 -12.71 -1.10 -7.64
C LEU A 32 -12.72 -2.62 -7.46
N GLN A 33 -11.70 -3.20 -6.81
CA GLN A 33 -11.64 -4.64 -6.56
C GLN A 33 -12.82 -5.11 -5.70
N ALA A 34 -13.16 -4.37 -4.65
CA ALA A 34 -14.31 -4.69 -3.80
C ALA A 34 -15.67 -4.59 -4.52
N GLU A 35 -15.74 -3.87 -5.65
CA GLU A 35 -16.95 -3.77 -6.49
C GLU A 35 -16.97 -4.82 -7.62
N MET A 36 -15.79 -5.26 -8.08
CA MET A 36 -15.64 -6.09 -9.27
C MET A 36 -15.47 -7.59 -8.98
N ASP A 37 -15.04 -7.95 -7.77
CA ASP A 37 -14.74 -9.32 -7.38
C ASP A 37 -15.52 -9.70 -6.11
N GLU A 38 -16.45 -10.65 -6.24
CA GLU A 38 -17.28 -11.15 -5.15
C GLU A 38 -16.46 -11.94 -4.11
N ASP A 39 -15.32 -12.51 -4.53
CA ASP A 39 -14.39 -13.25 -3.68
C ASP A 39 -13.24 -12.37 -3.17
N PHE A 40 -13.34 -11.05 -3.32
CA PHE A 40 -12.30 -10.12 -2.92
C PHE A 40 -12.02 -10.19 -1.41
N ASP A 41 -10.85 -10.74 -1.08
CA ASP A 41 -10.35 -10.81 0.29
C ASP A 41 -9.52 -9.57 0.63
N LEU A 42 -10.15 -8.68 1.40
CA LEU A 42 -9.55 -7.44 1.87
C LEU A 42 -8.35 -7.68 2.81
N GLU A 43 -8.34 -8.73 3.62
CA GLU A 43 -7.25 -9.01 4.55
C GLU A 43 -5.99 -9.47 3.81
N VAL A 44 -6.17 -10.35 2.82
CA VAL A 44 -5.07 -10.82 1.95
C VAL A 44 -4.52 -9.64 1.13
N TYR A 45 -5.42 -8.82 0.60
CA TYR A 45 -5.03 -7.65 -0.18
C TYR A 45 -4.24 -6.67 0.70
N GLU A 46 -4.75 -6.32 1.89
CA GLU A 46 -4.06 -5.46 2.86
C GLU A 46 -2.67 -5.99 3.23
N SER A 47 -2.57 -7.29 3.49
CA SER A 47 -1.31 -7.96 3.82
C SER A 47 -0.27 -7.81 2.70
N SER A 48 -0.71 -7.89 1.45
CA SER A 48 0.14 -7.72 0.26
C SER A 48 0.70 -6.29 0.17
N ILE A 49 -0.12 -5.28 0.46
CA ILE A 49 0.31 -3.87 0.45
C ILE A 49 1.32 -3.59 1.53
N ARG A 50 1.10 -4.10 2.75
CA ARG A 50 2.06 -4.00 3.85
C ARG A 50 3.42 -4.59 3.45
N LEU A 51 3.41 -5.75 2.79
CA LEU A 51 4.63 -6.39 2.30
C LEU A 51 5.35 -5.53 1.24
N ILE A 52 4.63 -4.98 0.27
CA ILE A 52 5.20 -4.14 -0.78
C ILE A 52 5.78 -2.85 -0.19
N LEU A 53 5.06 -2.20 0.73
CA LEU A 53 5.54 -0.99 1.40
C LEU A 53 6.83 -1.25 2.18
N LYS A 54 6.88 -2.35 2.94
CA LYS A 54 8.09 -2.78 3.65
C LYS A 54 9.26 -2.97 2.70
N LYS A 55 9.06 -3.63 1.56
CA LYS A 55 10.12 -3.81 0.55
C LYS A 55 10.58 -2.47 -0.05
N LEU A 56 9.64 -1.57 -0.35
CA LEU A 56 9.97 -0.24 -0.88
C LEU A 56 10.75 0.62 0.12
N GLU A 57 10.52 0.44 1.42
CA GLU A 57 11.31 1.11 2.48
C GLU A 57 12.70 0.50 2.60
N GLN A 58 12.83 -0.83 2.61
CA GLN A 58 14.13 -1.52 2.63
C GLN A 58 15.03 -1.14 1.43
N VAL A 59 14.44 -1.01 0.24
CA VAL A 59 15.18 -0.54 -0.95
C VAL A 59 15.70 0.88 -0.76
N LYS A 60 14.94 1.77 -0.10
CA LYS A 60 15.42 3.13 0.21
C LYS A 60 16.57 3.12 1.22
N GLU A 61 16.55 2.21 2.20
CA GLU A 61 17.62 2.05 3.19
C GLU A 61 18.89 1.53 2.51
N GLN A 62 18.78 0.49 1.68
CA GLN A 62 19.91 -0.05 0.91
C GLN A 62 20.51 0.97 -0.07
N GLN A 63 19.69 1.82 -0.70
CA GLN A 63 20.15 2.91 -1.56
C GLN A 63 20.85 4.04 -0.79
N LYS A 64 20.56 4.22 0.50
CA LYS A 64 21.26 5.16 1.37
C LYS A 64 22.58 4.60 1.90
N GLU A 65 22.66 3.29 2.13
CA GLU A 65 23.86 2.61 2.62
C GLU A 65 24.87 2.28 1.51
N GLY A 66 24.43 2.20 0.25
CA GLY A 66 25.28 1.92 -0.92
C GLY A 66 26.05 3.11 -1.51
N VAL A 67 26.20 4.22 -0.77
CA VAL A 67 27.10 5.32 -1.13
C VAL A 67 28.23 5.39 -0.12
N MET A 68 29.18 4.46 -0.25
CA MET A 68 30.58 4.59 0.16
C MET A 68 31.46 3.89 -0.87
#